data_AF-A0A7C7LKE1-F1
#
_entry.id   AF-A0A7C7LKE1-F1
#
_cell.length_a   1.000
_cell.length_b   1.000
_cell.length_c   1.000
_cell.angle_alpha   90.00
_cell.angle_beta   90.00
_cell.angle_gamma   90.00
#
_symmetry.space_group_name_H-M   'P 1'
#
loop_
_entity.id
_entity.type
_entity.pdbx_description
1 polymer ?
#
loop_
_entity_poly.entity_id
_entity_poly.type
_entity_poly.pdbx_seq_one_letter_code
_entity_poly.pdbx_strand_id
1 'polypeptide(L)'
;MTSSPPSELQDRGSQYWRRNIRLLLGLLAVWATVSFGCGILLHHFLDNYTLPGSEYPLGFWFAQQGSILVFIAIVFYYAHAMSKLDREFDLEEK
;
A
#
# COMPACT_ATOMS: atom_id res chain seq x y z
N MET A 1 3.53 -39.06 -15.49
CA MET A 1 3.75 -37.70 -16.01
C MET A 1 2.39 -37.05 -16.15
N THR A 2 1.95 -36.37 -15.10
CA THR A 2 0.63 -35.70 -15.04
C THR A 2 0.76 -34.36 -15.74
N SER A 3 0.46 -34.30 -17.03
CA SER A 3 0.28 -33.03 -17.73
C SER A 3 -1.11 -32.50 -17.39
N SER A 4 -1.21 -31.63 -16.37
CA SER A 4 -2.43 -30.91 -16.07
C SER A 4 -2.91 -30.13 -17.31
N PRO A 5 -4.22 -30.03 -17.56
CA PRO A 5 -4.75 -29.38 -18.76
C PRO A 5 -4.38 -27.87 -18.77
N PRO A 6 -4.10 -27.28 -19.95
CA PRO A 6 -3.68 -25.87 -20.08
C PRO A 6 -4.63 -24.85 -19.43
N SER A 7 -5.90 -25.21 -19.22
CA SER A 7 -6.92 -24.36 -18.61
C SER A 7 -6.68 -24.11 -17.11
N GLU A 8 -6.22 -25.11 -16.35
CA GLU A 8 -6.03 -24.94 -14.89
C GLU A 8 -4.89 -23.96 -14.58
N LEU A 9 -3.80 -23.97 -15.35
CA LEU A 9 -2.69 -23.03 -15.16
C LEU A 9 -3.11 -21.58 -15.49
N GLN A 10 -3.95 -21.38 -16.50
CA GLN A 10 -4.48 -20.06 -16.86
C GLN A 10 -5.42 -19.52 -15.77
N ASP A 11 -6.26 -20.36 -15.19
CA ASP A 11 -7.19 -19.96 -14.12
C ASP A 11 -6.45 -19.56 -12.83
N ARG A 12 -5.36 -20.27 -12.49
CA ARG A 12 -4.52 -19.94 -11.33
C ARG A 12 -3.76 -18.62 -11.51
N GLY A 13 -3.14 -18.42 -12.67
CA GLY A 13 -2.46 -17.15 -12.98
C GLY A 13 -3.42 -15.94 -12.96
N SER A 14 -4.64 -16.13 -13.45
CA SER A 14 -5.70 -15.11 -13.44
C SER A 14 -6.14 -14.74 -12.00
N GLN A 15 -6.28 -15.72 -11.12
CA GLN A 15 -6.64 -15.48 -9.71
C GLN A 15 -5.52 -14.77 -8.94
N TYR A 16 -4.27 -15.16 -9.15
CA TYR A 16 -3.10 -14.48 -8.57
C TYR A 16 -3.03 -13.02 -9.02
N TRP A 17 -3.17 -12.79 -10.33
CA TRP A 17 -3.16 -11.44 -10.90
C TRP A 17 -4.27 -10.54 -10.33
N ARG A 18 -5.50 -11.06 -10.22
CA ARG A 18 -6.62 -10.32 -9.62
C ARG A 18 -6.37 -9.95 -8.17
N ARG A 19 -5.78 -10.85 -7.37
CA ARG A 19 -5.43 -10.59 -5.96
C ARG A 19 -4.33 -9.53 -5.86
N ASN A 20 -3.30 -9.59 -6.70
CA ASN A 20 -2.24 -8.59 -6.73
C ASN A 20 -2.77 -7.20 -7.12
N ILE A 21 -3.59 -7.11 -8.18
CA ILE A 21 -4.25 -5.85 -8.59
C ILE A 21 -5.11 -5.28 -7.46
N ARG A 22 -5.82 -6.12 -6.71
CA ARG A 22 -6.63 -5.68 -5.56
C ARG A 22 -5.78 -5.12 -4.43
N LEU A 23 -4.62 -5.72 -4.15
CA LEU A 23 -3.63 -5.18 -3.21
C LEU A 23 -3.14 -3.80 -3.69
N LEU A 24 -2.67 -3.71 -4.94
CA LEU A 24 -2.20 -2.45 -5.53
C LEU A 24 -3.26 -1.34 -5.47
N LEU A 25 -4.51 -1.64 -5.83
CA LEU A 25 -5.62 -0.69 -5.75
C LEU A 25 -5.91 -0.25 -4.30
N GLY A 26 -5.88 -1.18 -3.34
CA GLY A 26 -6.03 -0.85 -1.93
C GLY A 26 -4.91 0.07 -1.43
N LEU A 27 -3.67 -0.22 -1.83
CA LEU A 27 -2.51 0.60 -1.49
C LEU A 27 -2.58 1.99 -2.11
N LEU A 28 -3.02 2.11 -3.37
CA LEU A 28 -3.26 3.39 -4.03
C LEU A 28 -4.37 4.20 -3.34
N ALA A 29 -5.44 3.54 -2.90
CA ALA A 29 -6.53 4.18 -2.16
C ALA A 29 -6.05 4.69 -0.79
N VAL A 30 -5.25 3.89 -0.07
CA VAL A 30 -4.63 4.31 1.20
C VAL A 30 -3.66 5.47 0.97
N TRP A 31 -2.80 5.37 -0.04
CA TRP A 31 -1.86 6.42 -0.42
C TRP A 31 -2.59 7.74 -0.73
N ALA A 32 -3.65 7.70 -1.54
CA ALA A 32 -4.46 8.88 -1.84
C ALA A 32 -5.17 9.41 -0.57
N THR A 33 -5.74 8.53 0.24
CA THR A 33 -6.42 8.93 1.49
C THR A 33 -5.45 9.58 2.46
N VAL A 34 -4.22 9.09 2.60
CA VAL A 34 -3.25 9.69 3.50
C VAL A 34 -2.67 10.98 2.90
N SER A 35 -2.34 11.00 1.61
CA SER A 35 -1.78 12.18 0.96
C SER A 35 -2.76 13.36 0.95
N PHE A 36 -4.03 13.10 0.66
CA PHE A 36 -5.07 14.14 0.62
C PHE A 36 -5.79 14.31 1.97
N GLY A 37 -6.06 13.23 2.70
CA GLY A 37 -6.80 13.25 3.97
C GLY A 37 -5.97 13.72 5.15
N CYS A 38 -4.75 13.20 5.38
CA CYS A 38 -3.89 13.72 6.45
C CYS A 38 -3.35 15.12 6.12
N GLY A 39 -3.10 15.41 4.83
CA GLY A 39 -2.61 16.72 4.41
C GLY A 39 -3.64 17.85 4.54
N ILE A 40 -4.94 17.58 4.41
CA ILE A 40 -5.99 18.62 4.34
C ILE A 40 -6.87 18.66 5.60
N LEU A 41 -7.37 17.51 6.09
CA LEU A 41 -8.26 17.48 7.26
C LEU A 41 -7.51 17.65 8.58
N LEU A 42 -6.31 17.07 8.67
CA LEU A 42 -5.48 17.09 9.87
C LEU A 42 -4.58 18.33 9.95
N HIS A 43 -4.34 19.02 8.84
CA HIS A 43 -3.58 20.29 8.83
C HIS A 43 -4.17 21.32 9.80
N HIS A 44 -5.50 21.44 9.90
CA HIS A 44 -6.12 22.40 10.82
C HIS A 44 -5.92 22.04 12.31
N PHE A 45 -5.71 20.75 12.63
CA PHE A 45 -5.43 20.28 13.99
C PHE A 45 -3.92 20.30 14.29
N LEU A 46 -3.08 19.98 13.30
CA LEU A 46 -1.63 20.00 13.41
C LEU A 46 -1.04 21.41 13.36
N ASP A 47 -1.67 22.38 12.70
CA ASP A 47 -1.21 23.78 12.70
C ASP A 47 -1.31 24.46 14.07
N ASN A 48 -2.07 23.89 15.01
CA ASN A 48 -2.02 24.30 16.40
C ASN A 48 -0.71 23.89 17.10
N TYR A 49 0.07 22.99 16.49
CA TYR A 49 1.37 22.53 17.00
C TYR A 49 2.45 22.85 15.97
N THR A 50 3.22 23.91 16.20
CA THR A 50 4.48 24.16 15.49
C THR A 50 5.54 23.13 15.92
N LEU A 51 6.39 22.72 14.99
CA LEU A 51 7.53 21.85 15.33
C LEU A 51 8.40 22.56 16.38
N PRO A 52 8.74 21.92 17.50
CA PRO A 52 9.59 22.55 18.51
C PRO A 52 10.97 22.85 17.88
N GLY A 53 11.27 24.13 17.68
CA GLY A 53 12.52 24.60 17.08
C GLY A 53 12.44 25.05 15.62
N SER A 54 11.27 25.02 14.97
CA SER A 54 11.09 25.63 13.66
C SER A 54 9.71 26.29 13.55
N GLU A 55 9.63 27.51 13.03
CA GLU A 55 8.38 28.26 12.86
C GLU A 55 7.47 27.68 11.75
N TYR A 56 7.74 26.47 11.28
CA TYR A 56 7.01 25.83 10.18
C TYR A 56 5.79 25.06 10.70
N PRO A 57 4.61 25.27 10.09
CA PRO A 57 3.42 24.49 10.42
C PRO A 57 3.67 23.00 10.14
N LEU A 58 3.39 22.16 11.14
CA LEU A 58 3.64 20.71 11.09
C LEU A 58 2.80 20.03 10.00
N GLY A 59 1.62 20.60 9.70
CA GLY A 59 0.80 20.20 8.57
C GLY A 59 1.49 20.39 7.21
N PHE A 60 2.25 21.49 7.04
CA PHE A 60 2.98 21.76 5.79
C PHE A 60 4.15 20.79 5.59
N TRP A 61 4.91 20.48 6.66
CA TRP A 61 5.96 19.46 6.61
C TRP A 61 5.41 18.08 6.25
N PHE A 62 4.25 17.72 6.81
CA PHE A 62 3.60 16.45 6.52
C PHE A 62 3.05 16.37 5.09
N ALA A 63 2.55 17.49 4.54
CA ALA A 63 2.11 17.55 3.15
C ALA A 63 3.25 17.23 2.17
N GLN A 64 4.48 17.64 2.48
CA GLN A 64 5.63 17.48 1.58
C GLN A 64 6.48 16.25 1.87
N GLN A 65 6.94 16.08 3.12
CA GLN A 65 7.81 14.97 3.54
C GLN A 65 7.02 13.80 4.17
N GLY A 66 5.81 14.04 4.64
CA GLY A 66 4.95 12.97 5.15
C GLY A 66 4.48 12.03 4.05
N SER A 67 4.21 12.53 2.84
CA SER A 67 3.76 11.68 1.72
C SER A 67 4.80 10.65 1.29
N ILE A 68 6.09 11.01 1.30
CA ILE A 68 7.17 10.07 0.93
C ILE A 68 7.37 8.99 2.00
N LEU A 69 7.25 9.33 3.29
CA LEU A 69 7.32 8.37 4.38
C LEU A 69 6.17 7.36 4.34
N VAL A 70 4.96 7.85 4.06
CA VAL A 70 3.77 7.01 3.85
C VAL A 70 3.95 6.11 2.64
N PHE A 71 4.48 6.64 1.53
CA PHE A 71 4.77 5.86 0.34
C PHE A 71 5.75 4.70 0.65
N ILE A 72 6.82 4.97 1.40
CA ILE A 72 7.77 3.93 1.84
C ILE A 72 7.06 2.88 2.70
N ALA A 73 6.25 3.30 3.68
CA ALA A 73 5.50 2.36 4.54
C ALA A 73 4.55 1.47 3.72
N ILE A 74 3.89 2.03 2.71
CA ILE A 74 3.02 1.32 1.78
C ILE A 74 3.82 0.28 0.97
N VAL A 75 5.03 0.59 0.52
CA VAL A 75 5.91 -0.36 -0.19
C VAL A 75 6.33 -1.52 0.72
N PHE A 76 6.71 -1.25 1.97
CA PHE A 76 7.02 -2.33 2.94
C PHE A 76 5.80 -3.21 3.22
N TYR A 77 4.63 -2.59 3.38
CA TYR A 77 3.37 -3.31 3.56
C TYR A 77 3.03 -4.18 2.35
N TYR A 78 3.19 -3.65 1.13
CA TYR A 78 3.04 -4.41 -0.11
C TYR A 78 3.94 -5.65 -0.10
N ALA A 79 5.24 -5.46 0.16
CA ALA A 79 6.21 -6.56 0.16
C ALA A 79 5.80 -7.66 1.14
N HIS A 80 5.36 -7.29 2.35
CA HIS A 80 4.88 -8.24 3.34
C HIS A 80 3.58 -8.95 2.93
N ALA A 81 2.61 -8.20 2.39
CA ALA A 81 1.35 -8.75 1.89
C ALA A 81 1.58 -9.70 0.70
N MET A 82 2.54 -9.37 -0.17
CA MET A 82 2.93 -10.20 -1.30
C MET A 82 3.59 -11.49 -0.83
N SER A 83 4.48 -11.44 0.16
CA SER A 83 5.04 -12.66 0.77
C SER A 83 3.98 -13.56 1.39
N LYS A 84 2.90 -12.98 1.95
CA LYS A 84 1.75 -13.75 2.44
C LYS A 84 0.95 -14.37 1.30
N LEU A 85 0.74 -13.63 0.21
CA LEU A 85 0.01 -14.08 -0.98
C LEU A 85 0.75 -15.22 -1.68
N ASP A 86 2.05 -15.09 -1.87
CA ASP A 86 2.91 -16.13 -2.44
C ASP A 86 2.84 -17.40 -1.59
N ARG A 87 2.87 -17.30 -0.25
CA ARG A 87 2.76 -18.47 0.63
C ARG A 87 1.41 -19.18 0.52
N GLU A 88 0.34 -18.45 0.23
CA GLU A 88 -1.00 -19.01 0.08
C GLU A 88 -1.15 -19.76 -1.25
N PHE A 89 -0.56 -19.25 -2.34
CA PHE A 89 -0.55 -19.92 -3.64
C PHE A 89 0.48 -21.06 -3.75
N ASP A 90 1.64 -20.97 -3.09
CA ASP A 90 2.65 -22.05 -3.00
C ASP A 90 2.10 -23.28 -2.26
N LEU A 91 1.23 -23.06 -1.26
CA LEU A 91 0.53 -24.14 -0.55
C LEU A 91 -0.57 -24.80 -1.39
N GLU A 92 -1.22 -24.07 -2.30
CA GLU A 92 -2.17 -24.67 -3.23
C GLU A 92 -1.44 -25.49 -4.32
N GLU A 93 -0.17 -25.21 -4.62
CA GLU A 93 0.57 -25.87 -5.72
C GLU A 93 1.06 -27.29 -5.42
N LYS A 94 0.88 -27.79 -4.18
CA LYS A 94 1.40 -29.09 -3.74
C LYS A 94 0.30 -30.07 -3.33
#